data_AF-A0A7S4JHS4-F1
#
_entry.id   AF-A0A7S4JHS4-F1
#
_cell.length_a   1.000
_cell.length_b   1.000
_cell.length_c   1.000
_cell.angle_alpha   90.00
_cell.angle_beta   90.00
_cell.angle_gamma   90.00
#
_symmetry.space_group_name_H-M   'P 1'
#
loop_
_entity.id
_entity.type
_entity.pdbx_description
1 polymer ?
#
loop_
_entity_poly.entity_id
_entity_poly.type
_entity_poly.pdbx_seq_one_letter_code
_entity_poly.pdbx_strand_id
1 'polypeptide(L)'
;NLHNLLTHLSKKPFKKKITKNPRHNAQQLDNLANCFKEMQGMGVPLVNIGCADVHSGSKKLTLGLLWSLILKFEIGRFTEGGDTSKAKQDLELWVQNRCEDAGVTVTNFTTDFRDGKALAALCESVKPSNVNSIGETTVEGSLQRAAELLDAPSLLDAEGFATEEQTMMLYLSQFYQKFGTKEEVLGNRKAEEAVRRLCVAKSDLEGKLVNPKRYKPNKFTVTPRDENGQIIGCKLRQIKATLTSMSGQSVPVTLIRGEGEDEGRFVGSFVPVELGAHVFDVMLMGEHM
;
A
#
# COMPACT_ATOMS: atom_id res chain seq x y z
N ASN A 1 11.52 -15.75 26.66
CA ASN A 1 12.37 -14.72 27.30
C ASN A 1 12.55 -13.57 26.29
N LEU A 2 11.98 -12.39 26.57
CA LEU A 2 11.96 -11.23 25.65
C LEU A 2 13.36 -10.73 25.29
N HIS A 3 14.29 -10.71 26.23
CA HIS A 3 15.67 -10.26 26.00
C HIS A 3 16.37 -11.08 24.90
N ASN A 4 16.23 -12.41 24.97
CA ASN A 4 16.84 -13.30 23.99
C ASN A 4 16.24 -13.11 22.60
N LEU A 5 14.90 -12.96 22.54
CA LEU A 5 14.20 -12.66 21.29
C LEU A 5 14.73 -11.37 20.66
N LEU A 6 14.79 -10.28 21.43
CA LEU A 6 15.27 -8.99 20.91
C LEU A 6 16.76 -9.03 20.52
N THR A 7 17.58 -9.76 21.25
CA THR A 7 19.00 -9.96 20.88
C THR A 7 19.12 -10.65 19.53
N HIS A 8 18.26 -11.65 19.28
CA HIS A 8 18.21 -12.36 18.01
C HIS A 8 17.70 -11.48 16.87
N LEU A 9 16.54 -10.82 17.07
CA LEU A 9 15.92 -9.95 16.06
C LEU A 9 16.80 -8.75 15.69
N SER A 10 17.45 -8.12 16.66
CA SER A 10 18.33 -6.96 16.44
C SER A 10 19.70 -7.33 15.87
N LYS A 11 20.07 -8.62 15.91
CA LYS A 11 21.43 -9.14 15.62
C LYS A 11 22.54 -8.41 16.39
N LYS A 12 22.21 -7.80 17.54
CA LYS A 12 23.13 -7.02 18.37
C LYS A 12 23.00 -7.42 19.84
N PRO A 13 24.12 -7.61 20.55
CA PRO A 13 24.07 -7.84 21.98
C PRO A 13 23.65 -6.56 22.69
N PHE A 14 22.80 -6.71 23.71
CA PHE A 14 22.37 -5.59 24.53
C PHE A 14 23.52 -5.07 25.38
N LYS A 15 23.66 -3.74 25.47
CA LYS A 15 24.75 -3.11 26.23
C LYS A 15 24.64 -3.40 27.73
N LYS A 16 23.40 -3.42 28.24
CA LYS A 16 23.12 -3.65 29.65
C LYS A 16 22.84 -5.13 29.91
N LYS A 17 23.63 -5.73 30.80
CA LYS A 17 23.42 -7.10 31.27
C LYS A 17 22.10 -7.20 32.06
N ILE A 18 21.34 -8.25 31.82
CA ILE A 18 20.11 -8.57 32.56
C ILE A 18 20.38 -9.54 33.71
N THR A 19 19.50 -9.53 34.71
CA THR A 19 19.47 -10.56 35.76
C THR A 19 19.04 -11.89 35.14
N LYS A 20 19.91 -12.91 35.15
CA LYS A 20 19.64 -14.18 34.43
C LYS A 20 18.47 -14.99 35.04
N ASN A 21 18.33 -14.98 36.36
CA ASN A 21 17.26 -15.67 37.10
C ASN A 21 16.54 -14.70 38.05
N PRO A 22 15.66 -13.81 37.53
CA PRO A 22 14.95 -12.85 38.36
C PRO A 22 13.83 -13.53 39.15
N ARG A 23 14.05 -13.75 40.45
CA ARG A 23 13.07 -14.39 41.35
C ARG A 23 12.07 -13.39 41.93
N HIS A 24 12.47 -12.14 42.08
CA HIS A 24 11.62 -11.09 42.63
C HIS A 24 11.02 -10.23 41.51
N ASN A 25 9.78 -9.79 41.70
CA ASN A 25 9.05 -8.95 40.72
C ASN A 25 9.84 -7.72 40.30
N ALA A 26 10.54 -7.07 41.25
CA ALA A 26 11.40 -5.92 40.95
C ALA A 26 12.49 -6.27 39.92
N GLN A 27 13.16 -7.42 40.05
CA GLN A 27 14.19 -7.86 39.11
C GLN A 27 13.60 -8.19 37.72
N GLN A 28 12.37 -8.73 37.68
CA GLN A 28 11.67 -9.03 36.43
C GLN A 28 11.28 -7.73 35.71
N LEU A 29 10.74 -6.76 36.44
CA LEU A 29 10.39 -5.43 35.94
C LEU A 29 11.63 -4.66 35.47
N ASP A 30 12.74 -4.71 36.19
CA ASP A 30 14.00 -4.08 35.77
C ASP A 30 14.51 -4.67 34.45
N ASN A 31 14.46 -6.00 34.32
CA ASN A 31 14.83 -6.66 33.07
C ASN A 31 13.93 -6.23 31.90
N LEU A 32 12.61 -6.18 32.11
CA LEU A 32 11.66 -5.72 31.11
C LEU A 32 11.87 -4.24 30.78
N ALA A 33 12.05 -3.38 31.77
CA ALA A 33 12.31 -1.95 31.58
C ALA A 33 13.56 -1.72 30.73
N ASN A 34 14.63 -2.50 30.95
CA ASN A 34 15.81 -2.45 30.09
C ASN A 34 15.48 -2.90 28.65
N CYS A 35 14.69 -3.96 28.47
CA CYS A 35 14.24 -4.38 27.13
C CYS A 35 13.42 -3.29 26.42
N PHE A 36 12.53 -2.62 27.14
CA PHE A 36 11.71 -1.54 26.60
C PHE A 36 12.56 -0.32 26.18
N LYS A 37 13.58 0.04 26.96
CA LYS A 37 14.53 1.09 26.58
C LYS A 37 15.29 0.75 25.29
N GLU A 38 15.74 -0.51 25.15
CA GLU A 38 16.42 -0.96 23.93
C GLU A 38 15.46 -0.96 22.72
N MET A 39 14.21 -1.40 22.90
CA MET A 39 13.17 -1.34 21.87
C MET A 39 12.89 0.09 21.40
N GLN A 40 12.80 1.05 22.33
CA GLN A 40 12.67 2.48 22.00
C GLN A 40 13.89 2.99 21.22
N GLY A 41 15.10 2.62 21.64
CA GLY A 41 16.33 2.97 20.94
C GLY A 41 16.42 2.38 19.52
N MET A 42 15.74 1.27 19.26
CA MET A 42 15.60 0.68 17.93
C MET A 42 14.44 1.27 17.11
N GLY A 43 13.62 2.15 17.70
CA GLY A 43 12.43 2.70 17.06
C GLY A 43 11.32 1.66 16.88
N VAL A 44 11.12 0.76 17.84
CA VAL A 44 9.93 -0.09 17.93
C VAL A 44 8.74 0.77 18.40
N PRO A 45 7.59 0.76 17.72
CA PRO A 45 6.43 1.54 18.14
C PRO A 45 5.76 0.92 19.37
N LEU A 46 5.93 1.52 20.55
CA LEU A 46 5.33 1.04 21.80
C LEU A 46 4.13 1.91 22.20
N VAL A 47 3.06 1.85 21.40
CA VAL A 47 1.86 2.68 21.62
C VAL A 47 1.05 2.13 22.79
N ASN A 48 1.05 2.83 23.92
CA ASN A 48 0.30 2.46 25.13
C ASN A 48 0.65 1.06 25.69
N ILE A 49 1.91 0.64 25.54
CA ILE A 49 2.42 -0.62 26.10
C ILE A 49 3.59 -0.31 27.02
N GLY A 50 3.49 -0.71 28.29
CA GLY A 50 4.54 -0.60 29.30
C GLY A 50 5.08 -1.95 29.74
N CYS A 51 6.24 -1.93 30.41
CA CYS A 51 6.84 -3.14 30.96
C CYS A 51 5.97 -3.79 32.06
N ALA A 52 5.19 -3.01 32.79
CA ALA A 52 4.25 -3.50 33.81
C ALA A 52 3.09 -4.30 33.18
N ASP A 53 2.62 -3.92 31.99
CA ASP A 53 1.55 -4.62 31.27
C ASP A 53 1.98 -6.03 30.84
N VAL A 54 3.23 -6.15 30.38
CA VAL A 54 3.82 -7.44 30.02
C VAL A 54 4.11 -8.26 31.27
N HIS A 55 4.61 -7.63 32.34
CA HIS A 55 4.90 -8.30 33.61
C HIS A 55 3.64 -8.87 34.27
N SER A 56 2.53 -8.12 34.23
CA SER A 56 1.23 -8.54 34.76
C SER A 56 0.51 -9.58 33.88
N GLY A 57 1.03 -9.88 32.68
CA GLY A 57 0.47 -10.89 31.79
C GLY A 57 -0.76 -10.42 31.01
N SER A 58 -0.90 -9.11 30.73
CA SER A 58 -1.97 -8.59 29.88
C SER A 58 -1.86 -9.18 28.47
N LYS A 59 -2.73 -10.15 28.14
CA LYS A 59 -2.72 -10.85 26.84
C LYS A 59 -2.84 -9.87 25.67
N LYS A 60 -3.76 -8.89 25.78
CA LYS A 60 -4.00 -7.87 24.76
C LYS A 60 -2.74 -7.05 24.48
N LEU A 61 -2.08 -6.54 25.53
CA LEU A 61 -0.90 -5.70 25.38
C LEU A 61 0.36 -6.51 25.02
N THR A 62 0.43 -7.76 25.45
CA THR A 62 1.48 -8.70 25.02
C THR A 62 1.36 -9.03 23.53
N LEU A 63 0.14 -9.24 23.02
CA LEU A 63 -0.09 -9.43 21.59
C LEU A 63 0.24 -8.16 20.81
N GLY A 64 -0.16 -6.98 21.31
CA GLY A 64 0.23 -5.70 20.72
C GLY A 64 1.75 -5.49 20.67
N LEU A 65 2.48 -5.96 21.70
CA LEU A 65 3.94 -5.93 21.70
C LEU A 65 4.52 -6.86 20.62
N LEU A 66 3.98 -8.07 20.51
CA LEU A 66 4.42 -9.02 19.48
C LEU A 66 4.21 -8.45 18.07
N TRP A 67 3.05 -7.84 17.81
CA TRP A 67 2.77 -7.14 16.56
C TRP A 67 3.77 -6.01 16.32
N SER A 68 4.07 -5.19 17.32
CA SER A 68 5.04 -4.09 17.20
C SER A 68 6.44 -4.59 16.82
N LEU A 69 6.83 -5.77 17.31
CA LEU A 69 8.07 -6.43 16.93
C LEU A 69 8.04 -6.96 15.50
N ILE A 70 6.95 -7.62 15.09
CA ILE A 70 6.76 -8.10 13.71
C ILE A 70 6.81 -6.91 12.74
N LEU A 71 6.07 -5.85 13.04
CA LEU A 71 6.04 -4.62 12.25
C LEU A 71 7.44 -4.03 12.10
N LYS A 72 8.23 -3.97 13.19
CA LYS A 72 9.59 -3.41 13.12
C LYS A 72 10.59 -4.30 12.39
N PHE A 73 10.63 -5.58 12.75
CA PHE A 73 11.72 -6.48 12.36
C PHE A 73 11.42 -7.29 11.11
N GLU A 74 10.16 -7.50 10.74
CA GLU A 74 9.81 -8.17 9.48
C GLU A 74 9.41 -7.15 8.41
N ILE A 75 8.40 -6.34 8.69
CA ILE A 75 7.84 -5.40 7.72
C ILE A 75 8.75 -4.17 7.56
N GLY A 76 9.26 -3.62 8.66
CA GLY A 76 10.13 -2.43 8.64
C GLY A 76 11.48 -2.61 7.93
N ARG A 77 11.83 -3.83 7.49
CA ARG A 77 13.07 -4.09 6.75
C ARG A 77 13.05 -3.50 5.33
N PHE A 78 11.87 -3.39 4.74
CA PHE A 78 11.74 -2.77 3.42
C PHE A 78 11.52 -1.27 3.45
N THR A 79 11.08 -0.72 4.59
CA THR A 79 10.84 0.72 4.70
C THR A 79 12.15 1.51 4.79
N GLU A 80 12.11 2.75 4.30
CA GLU A 80 13.24 3.66 4.34
C GLU A 80 13.59 4.04 5.78
N GLY A 81 14.87 3.92 6.15
CA GLY A 81 15.34 4.23 7.51
C GLY A 81 14.78 3.33 8.62
N GLY A 82 13.98 2.30 8.28
CA GLY A 82 13.26 1.48 9.24
C GLY A 82 12.13 2.23 9.96
N ASP A 83 11.67 3.36 9.41
CA ASP A 83 10.44 4.00 9.88
C ASP A 83 9.24 3.18 9.41
N THR A 84 8.45 2.70 10.36
CA THR A 84 7.29 1.83 10.09
C THR A 84 5.98 2.59 10.02
N SER A 85 5.99 3.91 10.22
CA SER A 85 4.78 4.75 10.21
C SER A 85 4.01 4.65 8.88
N LYS A 86 4.73 4.55 7.75
CA LYS A 86 4.18 4.41 6.40
C LYS A 86 4.24 2.99 5.83
N ALA A 87 4.68 2.00 6.61
CA ALA A 87 4.93 0.64 6.11
C ALA A 87 3.71 0.02 5.42
N LYS A 88 2.52 0.25 5.97
CA LYS A 88 1.26 -0.21 5.38
C LYS A 88 1.01 0.47 4.03
N GLN A 89 1.02 1.79 4.01
CA GLN A 89 0.76 2.59 2.80
C GLN A 89 1.73 2.23 1.67
N ASP A 90 3.02 2.06 1.99
CA ASP A 90 4.03 1.64 1.02
C ASP A 90 3.72 0.26 0.43
N LEU A 91 3.29 -0.68 1.28
CA LEU A 91 2.94 -2.03 0.85
C LEU A 91 1.67 -2.04 0.01
N GLU A 92 0.65 -1.26 0.39
CA GLU A 92 -0.60 -1.09 -0.37
C GLU A 92 -0.29 -0.53 -1.75
N LEU A 93 0.52 0.52 -1.82
CA LEU A 93 0.94 1.15 -3.07
C LEU A 93 1.72 0.18 -3.97
N TRP A 94 2.60 -0.63 -3.38
CA TRP A 94 3.33 -1.65 -4.12
C TRP A 94 2.38 -2.72 -4.71
N VAL A 95 1.46 -3.25 -3.89
CA VAL A 95 0.47 -4.23 -4.35
C VAL A 95 -0.44 -3.64 -5.43
N GLN A 96 -0.94 -2.42 -5.22
CA GLN A 96 -1.81 -1.73 -6.17
C GLN A 96 -1.14 -1.63 -7.55
N ASN A 97 0.11 -1.16 -7.60
CA ASN A 97 0.86 -1.02 -8.84
C ASN A 97 1.15 -2.35 -9.55
N ARG A 98 1.17 -3.46 -8.79
CA ARG A 98 1.38 -4.81 -9.33
C ARG A 98 0.10 -5.42 -9.89
N CYS A 99 -1.04 -5.10 -9.28
CA CYS A 99 -2.35 -5.58 -9.72
C CYS A 99 -2.96 -4.73 -10.85
N GLU A 100 -2.36 -3.58 -11.15
CA GLU A 100 -2.87 -2.59 -12.09
C GLU A 100 -3.07 -3.12 -13.52
N ASP A 101 -2.05 -3.81 -14.04
CA ASP A 101 -2.06 -4.37 -15.41
C ASP A 101 -3.13 -5.44 -15.60
N ALA A 102 -3.56 -6.06 -14.50
CA ALA A 102 -4.65 -7.03 -14.44
C ALA A 102 -6.04 -6.37 -14.28
N GLY A 103 -6.12 -5.04 -14.20
CA GLY A 103 -7.36 -4.30 -14.00
C GLY A 103 -7.96 -4.46 -12.59
N VAL A 104 -7.19 -4.93 -11.61
CA VAL A 104 -7.65 -5.12 -10.23
C VAL A 104 -7.20 -3.93 -9.37
N THR A 105 -8.16 -3.32 -8.65
CA THR A 105 -7.89 -2.21 -7.73
C THR A 105 -7.86 -2.72 -6.30
N VAL A 106 -6.85 -2.28 -5.56
CA VAL A 106 -6.52 -2.62 -4.17
C VAL A 106 -6.30 -1.32 -3.40
N THR A 107 -7.15 -1.10 -2.42
CA THR A 107 -7.14 0.06 -1.51
C THR A 107 -7.04 -0.34 -0.04
N ASN A 108 -7.23 -1.62 0.27
CA ASN A 108 -7.10 -2.18 1.62
C ASN A 108 -6.72 -3.67 1.56
N PHE A 109 -6.28 -4.21 2.68
CA PHE A 109 -5.88 -5.62 2.80
C PHE A 109 -6.95 -6.55 3.38
N THR A 110 -8.22 -6.14 3.36
CA THR A 110 -9.32 -6.99 3.84
C THR A 110 -10.32 -7.23 2.71
N THR A 111 -11.30 -6.37 2.52
CA THR A 111 -12.38 -6.57 1.56
C THR A 111 -11.89 -6.77 0.13
N ASP A 112 -10.82 -6.09 -0.28
CA ASP A 112 -10.33 -6.14 -1.67
C ASP A 112 -9.60 -7.44 -2.00
N PHE A 113 -9.15 -8.17 -0.97
CA PHE A 113 -8.52 -9.48 -1.13
C PHE A 113 -9.50 -10.63 -0.96
N ARG A 114 -10.69 -10.39 -0.42
CA ARG A 114 -11.60 -11.44 0.06
C ARG A 114 -12.02 -12.46 -0.99
N ASP A 115 -12.06 -12.08 -2.26
CA ASP A 115 -12.42 -12.96 -3.37
C ASP A 115 -11.22 -13.68 -4.03
N GLY A 116 -10.00 -13.43 -3.53
CA GLY A 116 -8.76 -14.02 -4.04
C GLY A 116 -8.21 -13.36 -5.31
N LYS A 117 -8.96 -12.50 -6.00
CA LYS A 117 -8.55 -11.94 -7.28
C LYS A 117 -7.36 -11.00 -7.17
N ALA A 118 -7.30 -10.18 -6.13
CA ALA A 118 -6.14 -9.32 -5.86
C ALA A 118 -4.86 -10.14 -5.64
N LEU A 119 -4.94 -11.27 -4.93
CA LEU A 119 -3.80 -12.15 -4.75
C LEU A 119 -3.41 -12.85 -6.06
N ALA A 120 -4.38 -13.32 -6.84
CA ALA A 120 -4.11 -13.92 -8.15
C ALA A 120 -3.45 -12.92 -9.10
N ALA A 121 -3.93 -11.67 -9.15
CA ALA A 121 -3.34 -10.59 -9.93
C ALA A 121 -1.89 -10.30 -9.48
N LEU A 122 -1.64 -10.26 -8.18
CA LEU A 122 -0.29 -10.10 -7.65
C LEU A 122 0.63 -11.26 -8.09
N CYS A 123 0.19 -12.51 -7.97
CA CYS A 123 0.93 -13.68 -8.41
C CYS A 123 1.26 -13.62 -9.92
N GLU A 124 0.31 -13.23 -10.74
CA GLU A 124 0.46 -13.11 -12.19
C GLU A 124 1.45 -11.99 -12.56
N SER A 125 1.42 -10.87 -11.83
CA SER A 125 2.38 -9.75 -12.03
C SER A 125 3.84 -10.14 -11.73
N VAL A 126 4.03 -11.11 -10.82
CA VAL A 126 5.35 -11.59 -10.41
C VAL A 126 5.86 -12.64 -11.38
N LYS A 127 4.99 -13.60 -11.74
CA LYS A 127 5.33 -14.68 -12.66
C LYS A 127 4.09 -15.04 -13.49
N PRO A 128 3.98 -14.48 -14.70
CA PRO A 128 2.86 -14.75 -15.57
C PRO A 128 2.69 -16.24 -15.86
N SER A 129 1.47 -16.72 -15.78
CA SER A 129 1.06 -18.06 -16.17
C SER A 129 -0.14 -17.97 -17.10
N ASN A 130 -0.01 -18.53 -18.30
CA ASN A 130 -1.10 -18.65 -19.28
C ASN A 130 -2.30 -19.52 -18.82
N VAL A 131 -2.39 -19.86 -17.53
CA VAL A 131 -3.17 -21.02 -17.05
C VAL A 131 -4.49 -20.61 -16.38
N ASN A 132 -4.65 -19.39 -15.83
CA ASN A 132 -5.91 -19.01 -15.17
C ASN A 132 -6.33 -17.57 -15.49
N SER A 133 -7.53 -17.41 -16.02
CA SER A 133 -8.23 -16.12 -16.06
C SER A 133 -8.46 -15.66 -14.62
N ILE A 134 -8.00 -14.47 -14.24
CA ILE A 134 -8.17 -13.92 -12.87
C ILE A 134 -9.64 -13.97 -12.39
N GLY A 135 -10.60 -13.89 -13.33
CA GLY A 135 -12.03 -13.99 -13.03
C GLY A 135 -12.53 -15.36 -12.55
N GLU A 136 -11.79 -16.44 -12.75
CA GLU A 136 -12.18 -17.82 -12.41
C GLU A 136 -11.41 -18.38 -11.21
N THR A 137 -10.52 -17.59 -10.61
CA THR A 137 -9.69 -18.03 -9.48
C THR A 137 -10.51 -18.18 -8.20
N THR A 138 -10.14 -19.12 -7.34
CA THR A 138 -10.63 -19.22 -5.96
C THR A 138 -9.57 -18.71 -4.98
N VAL A 139 -9.95 -18.47 -3.73
CA VAL A 139 -9.02 -18.10 -2.67
C VAL A 139 -7.95 -19.17 -2.49
N GLU A 140 -8.34 -20.45 -2.45
CA GLU A 140 -7.45 -21.59 -2.29
C GLU A 140 -6.46 -21.71 -3.45
N GLY A 141 -6.94 -21.56 -4.69
CA GLY A 141 -6.07 -21.59 -5.87
C GLY A 141 -5.06 -20.45 -5.87
N SER A 142 -5.49 -19.26 -5.44
CA SER A 142 -4.62 -18.08 -5.32
C SER A 142 -3.57 -18.27 -4.22
N LEU A 143 -3.95 -18.81 -3.06
CA LEU A 143 -3.04 -19.13 -1.95
C LEU A 143 -2.05 -20.24 -2.31
N GLN A 144 -2.51 -21.27 -3.03
CA GLN A 144 -1.64 -22.35 -3.50
C GLN A 144 -0.58 -21.81 -4.45
N ARG A 145 -0.99 -21.03 -5.45
CA ARG A 145 -0.05 -20.41 -6.38
C ARG A 145 0.91 -19.46 -5.67
N ALA A 146 0.41 -18.72 -4.68
CA ALA A 146 1.23 -17.85 -3.88
C ALA A 146 2.29 -18.61 -3.07
N ALA A 147 1.94 -19.74 -2.47
CA ALA A 147 2.88 -20.61 -1.74
C ALA A 147 3.98 -21.18 -2.66
N GLU A 148 3.61 -21.59 -3.88
CA GLU A 148 4.56 -22.03 -4.91
C GLU A 148 5.54 -20.90 -5.28
N LEU A 149 5.05 -19.68 -5.49
CA LEU A 149 5.92 -18.55 -5.81
C LEU A 149 6.83 -18.17 -4.63
N LEU A 150 6.33 -18.24 -3.40
CA LEU A 150 7.10 -17.93 -2.20
C LEU A 150 8.13 -19.02 -1.84
N ASP A 151 8.06 -20.22 -2.44
CA ASP A 151 8.83 -21.40 -2.03
C ASP A 151 8.69 -21.68 -0.52
N ALA A 152 7.51 -21.42 0.03
CA ALA A 152 7.22 -21.53 1.45
C ALA A 152 5.76 -21.96 1.67
N PRO A 153 5.46 -22.73 2.74
CA PRO A 153 4.08 -23.02 3.11
C PRO A 153 3.29 -21.73 3.31
N SER A 154 2.03 -21.72 2.88
CA SER A 154 1.16 -20.56 3.11
C SER A 154 1.03 -20.29 4.61
N LEU A 155 1.28 -19.04 5.02
CA LEU A 155 1.03 -18.58 6.39
C LEU A 155 -0.47 -18.54 6.71
N LEU A 156 -1.30 -18.53 5.67
CA LEU A 156 -2.74 -18.36 5.71
C LEU A 156 -3.45 -19.55 5.07
N ASP A 157 -4.51 -20.01 5.71
CA ASP A 157 -5.54 -20.84 5.09
C ASP A 157 -6.66 -19.96 4.52
N ALA A 158 -7.61 -20.58 3.81
CA ALA A 158 -8.72 -19.87 3.19
C ALA A 158 -9.65 -19.19 4.22
N GLU A 159 -9.79 -19.76 5.42
CA GLU A 159 -10.62 -19.20 6.49
C GLU A 159 -9.98 -17.95 7.13
N GLY A 160 -8.66 -17.96 7.32
CA GLY A 160 -7.90 -16.83 7.85
C GLY A 160 -7.57 -15.76 6.82
N PHE A 161 -7.76 -16.03 5.53
CA PHE A 161 -7.41 -15.12 4.45
C PHE A 161 -8.29 -13.87 4.44
N ALA A 162 -7.65 -12.70 4.36
CA ALA A 162 -8.31 -11.39 4.33
C ALA A 162 -9.20 -11.05 5.54
N THR A 163 -9.13 -11.83 6.62
CA THR A 163 -9.91 -11.63 7.85
C THR A 163 -9.34 -10.53 8.73
N GLU A 164 -8.01 -10.50 8.88
CA GLU A 164 -7.31 -9.46 9.64
C GLU A 164 -6.22 -8.80 8.81
N GLU A 165 -6.22 -7.46 8.83
CA GLU A 165 -5.24 -6.65 8.11
C GLU A 165 -3.80 -6.95 8.53
N GLN A 166 -3.56 -7.20 9.83
CA GLN A 166 -2.23 -7.48 10.36
C GLN A 166 -1.62 -8.75 9.74
N THR A 167 -2.43 -9.80 9.61
CA THR A 167 -1.98 -11.07 9.04
C THR A 167 -1.75 -10.94 7.54
N MET A 168 -2.60 -10.19 6.83
CA MET A 168 -2.42 -9.90 5.41
C MET A 168 -1.18 -9.05 5.15
N MET A 169 -0.92 -8.01 5.96
CA MET A 169 0.30 -7.23 5.89
C MET A 169 1.54 -8.11 6.06
N LEU A 170 1.54 -9.02 7.03
CA LEU A 170 2.65 -9.95 7.24
C LEU A 170 2.84 -10.85 6.02
N TYR A 171 1.76 -11.43 5.49
CA TYR A 171 1.82 -12.31 4.33
C TYR A 171 2.32 -11.58 3.06
N LEU A 172 1.74 -10.43 2.74
CA LEU A 172 2.12 -9.61 1.58
C LEU A 172 3.54 -9.03 1.73
N SER A 173 4.01 -8.81 2.96
CA SER A 173 5.41 -8.41 3.17
C SER A 173 6.41 -9.48 2.73
N GLN A 174 6.05 -10.77 2.78
CA GLN A 174 6.92 -11.84 2.27
C GLN A 174 7.06 -11.78 0.75
N PHE A 175 5.95 -11.50 0.05
CA PHE A 175 5.94 -11.22 -1.38
C PHE A 175 6.85 -10.05 -1.71
N TYR A 176 6.70 -8.95 -0.97
CA TYR A 176 7.54 -7.79 -1.16
C TYR A 176 9.02 -8.13 -0.95
N GLN A 177 9.36 -8.83 0.13
CA GLN A 177 10.75 -9.20 0.43
C GLN A 177 11.37 -10.07 -0.66
N LYS A 178 10.56 -10.90 -1.35
CA LYS A 178 11.03 -11.81 -2.40
C LYS A 178 11.07 -11.17 -3.79
N PHE A 179 10.11 -10.31 -4.11
CA PHE A 179 9.86 -9.83 -5.48
C PHE A 179 9.86 -8.30 -5.65
N GLY A 180 9.76 -7.56 -4.55
CA GLY A 180 9.81 -6.11 -4.53
C GLY A 180 11.23 -5.58 -4.43
N THR A 181 11.43 -4.33 -4.87
CA THR A 181 12.69 -3.61 -4.70
C THR A 181 12.46 -2.30 -3.95
N LYS A 182 13.48 -1.84 -3.21
CA LYS A 182 13.37 -0.57 -2.47
C LYS A 182 13.20 0.60 -3.42
N GLU A 183 13.83 0.53 -4.60
CA GLU A 183 13.72 1.49 -5.68
C GLU A 183 12.28 1.64 -6.18
N GLU A 184 11.54 0.53 -6.32
CA GLU A 184 10.12 0.56 -6.68
C GLU A 184 9.30 1.34 -5.64
N VAL A 185 9.44 1.03 -4.35
CA VAL A 185 8.67 1.71 -3.29
C VAL A 185 9.04 3.18 -3.15
N LEU A 186 10.34 3.49 -3.18
CA LEU A 186 10.82 4.87 -3.12
C LEU A 186 10.37 5.67 -4.34
N GLY A 187 10.38 5.06 -5.53
CA GLY A 187 9.86 5.64 -6.76
C GLY A 187 8.36 5.92 -6.67
N ASN A 188 7.60 4.94 -6.19
CA ASN A 188 6.15 5.06 -6.03
C ASN A 188 5.79 6.13 -4.99
N ARG A 189 6.50 6.16 -3.85
CA ARG A 189 6.29 7.17 -2.81
C ARG A 189 6.66 8.57 -3.30
N LYS A 190 7.79 8.73 -4.00
CA LYS A 190 8.14 10.03 -4.59
C LYS A 190 7.12 10.46 -5.63
N ALA A 191 6.57 9.53 -6.41
CA ALA A 191 5.49 9.82 -7.34
C ALA A 191 4.21 10.24 -6.59
N GLU A 192 3.84 9.55 -5.52
CA GLU A 192 2.67 9.88 -4.69
C GLU A 192 2.85 11.22 -3.96
N GLU A 193 4.00 11.47 -3.34
CA GLU A 193 4.32 12.73 -2.66
C GLU A 193 4.46 13.88 -3.63
N ALA A 194 5.03 13.65 -4.82
CA ALA A 194 4.98 14.61 -5.90
C ALA A 194 3.51 14.92 -6.18
N VAL A 195 2.68 13.95 -6.52
CA VAL A 195 1.26 14.19 -6.81
C VAL A 195 0.56 14.96 -5.69
N ARG A 196 0.70 14.54 -4.43
CA ARG A 196 0.08 15.22 -3.28
C ARG A 196 0.52 16.67 -3.12
N ARG A 197 1.75 17.00 -3.49
CA ARG A 197 2.26 18.38 -3.52
C ARG A 197 1.75 19.19 -4.71
N LEU A 198 1.26 18.51 -5.75
CA LEU A 198 0.80 19.09 -7.02
C LEU A 198 -0.70 19.30 -7.07
N CYS A 199 -1.44 18.63 -6.18
CA CYS A 199 -2.86 18.86 -5.94
C CYS A 199 -3.09 20.15 -5.11
N VAL A 200 -2.45 21.26 -5.49
CA VAL A 200 -2.97 22.60 -5.22
C VAL A 200 -3.41 23.15 -6.57
N ALA A 201 -4.72 23.06 -6.81
CA ALA A 201 -5.49 23.64 -7.89
C ALA A 201 -4.72 24.62 -8.80
N LYS A 202 -4.36 24.17 -9.99
CA LYS A 202 -4.33 25.06 -11.15
C LYS A 202 -5.31 24.53 -12.17
N SER A 203 -6.42 25.26 -12.22
CA SER A 203 -7.46 25.30 -13.23
C SER A 203 -6.91 25.62 -14.63
N ASP A 204 -5.90 24.88 -15.07
CA ASP A 204 -5.47 24.87 -16.47
C ASP A 204 -6.06 23.60 -17.13
N LEU A 205 -7.38 23.47 -17.03
CA LEU A 205 -8.17 22.97 -18.17
C LEU A 205 -7.95 24.02 -19.27
N GLU A 206 -6.80 23.98 -19.94
CA GLU A 206 -6.55 24.73 -21.17
C GLU A 206 -7.56 24.24 -22.19
N GLY A 207 -8.71 24.90 -22.19
CA GLY A 207 -9.87 24.48 -22.93
C GLY A 207 -11.12 24.65 -22.07
N LYS A 208 -11.60 25.89 -21.97
CA LYS A 208 -13.05 26.08 -21.97
C LYS A 208 -13.58 25.20 -23.09
N LEU A 209 -14.28 24.11 -22.79
CA LEU A 209 -15.07 23.40 -23.80
C LEU A 209 -16.18 24.36 -24.21
N VAL A 210 -15.89 25.20 -25.20
CA VAL A 210 -16.86 26.14 -25.75
C VAL A 210 -17.87 25.29 -26.54
N ASN A 211 -19.06 25.11 -25.96
CA ASN A 211 -20.20 24.37 -26.54
C ASN A 211 -19.91 22.90 -26.90
N PRO A 212 -19.86 21.98 -25.93
CA PRO A 212 -19.87 20.54 -26.24
C PRO A 212 -21.13 20.21 -27.05
N LYS A 213 -20.94 19.68 -28.27
CA LYS A 213 -22.06 19.24 -29.11
C LYS A 213 -22.60 17.93 -28.56
N ARG A 214 -23.90 17.88 -28.28
CA ARG A 214 -24.63 16.70 -27.78
C ARG A 214 -24.29 15.46 -28.62
N TYR A 215 -24.06 14.32 -27.96
CA TYR A 215 -23.80 13.01 -28.59
C TYR A 215 -22.57 12.93 -29.50
N LYS A 216 -21.61 13.87 -29.41
CA LYS A 216 -20.32 13.77 -30.07
C LYS A 216 -19.19 13.58 -29.05
N PRO A 217 -18.17 12.76 -29.37
CA PRO A 217 -17.01 12.60 -28.49
C PRO A 217 -16.24 13.90 -28.38
N ASN A 218 -16.07 14.38 -27.15
CA ASN A 218 -15.24 15.52 -26.80
C ASN A 218 -13.93 15.01 -26.19
N LYS A 219 -12.82 15.70 -26.47
CA LYS A 219 -11.50 15.36 -25.94
C LYS A 219 -11.04 16.42 -24.95
N PHE A 220 -10.24 16.01 -23.97
CA PHE A 220 -9.53 16.89 -23.06
C PHE A 220 -8.14 16.31 -22.79
N THR A 221 -7.25 17.11 -22.23
CA THR A 221 -5.88 16.67 -21.92
C THR A 221 -5.57 17.00 -20.47
N VAL A 222 -5.06 16.02 -19.73
CA VAL A 222 -4.54 16.17 -18.37
C VAL A 222 -3.03 16.18 -18.45
N THR A 223 -2.43 17.29 -18.03
CA THR A 223 -0.97 17.43 -17.98
C THR A 223 -0.52 17.52 -16.53
N PRO A 224 -0.11 16.39 -15.91
CA PRO A 224 0.40 16.41 -14.55
C PRO A 224 1.79 17.08 -14.53
N ARG A 225 1.95 18.10 -13.68
CA ARG A 225 3.18 18.91 -13.57
C ARG A 225 3.65 18.97 -12.13
N ASP A 226 4.97 19.06 -11.90
CA ASP A 226 5.61 19.21 -10.59
C ASP A 226 5.55 20.65 -10.02
N GLU A 227 6.10 20.88 -8.80
CA GLU A 227 6.02 22.15 -8.07
C GLU A 227 6.76 23.27 -8.82
N ASN A 228 7.66 22.87 -9.73
CA ASN A 228 8.44 23.75 -10.59
C ASN A 228 7.81 23.87 -12.00
N GLY A 229 6.64 23.26 -12.23
CA GLY A 229 5.91 23.28 -13.49
C GLY A 229 6.40 22.24 -14.53
N GLN A 230 7.25 21.29 -14.16
CA GLN A 230 7.79 20.27 -15.07
C GLN A 230 6.83 19.09 -15.24
N ILE A 231 6.61 18.64 -16.47
CA ILE A 231 5.68 17.52 -16.76
C ILE A 231 6.19 16.22 -16.12
N ILE A 232 5.32 15.54 -15.36
CA ILE A 232 5.64 14.28 -14.66
C ILE A 232 4.88 13.06 -15.18
N GLY A 233 4.02 13.21 -16.19
CA GLY A 233 3.08 12.13 -16.56
C GLY A 233 3.72 10.86 -17.10
N CYS A 234 4.99 10.89 -17.50
CA CYS A 234 5.77 9.70 -17.83
C CYS A 234 5.98 8.76 -16.61
N LYS A 235 5.93 9.30 -15.38
CA LYS A 235 6.15 8.56 -14.12
C LYS A 235 4.85 8.03 -13.50
N LEU A 236 3.68 8.55 -13.90
CA LEU A 236 2.39 8.19 -13.31
C LEU A 236 1.79 7.01 -14.05
N ARG A 237 1.53 5.90 -13.34
CA ARG A 237 0.98 4.68 -13.96
C ARG A 237 -0.53 4.78 -14.21
N GLN A 238 -1.29 5.37 -13.29
CA GLN A 238 -2.76 5.44 -13.37
C GLN A 238 -3.35 6.82 -13.06
N ILE A 239 -4.04 7.44 -14.03
CA ILE A 239 -4.98 8.56 -13.80
C ILE A 239 -6.38 8.07 -14.16
N LYS A 240 -7.35 8.27 -13.27
CA LYS A 240 -8.77 8.09 -13.52
C LYS A 240 -9.42 9.47 -13.63
N ALA A 241 -10.43 9.61 -14.48
CA ALA A 241 -11.31 10.77 -14.40
C ALA A 241 -12.75 10.31 -14.38
N THR A 242 -13.54 11.05 -13.64
CA THR A 242 -14.99 10.95 -13.60
C THR A 242 -15.57 12.28 -14.04
N LEU A 243 -16.65 12.19 -14.80
CA LEU A 243 -17.39 13.35 -15.24
C LEU A 243 -18.79 13.27 -14.66
N THR A 244 -19.24 14.31 -13.98
CA THR A 244 -20.59 14.39 -13.45
C THR A 244 -21.35 15.50 -14.17
N SER A 245 -22.52 15.16 -14.71
CA SER A 245 -23.44 16.12 -15.33
C SER A 245 -24.18 16.96 -14.29
N MET A 246 -24.87 18.02 -14.75
CA MET A 246 -25.69 18.91 -13.90
C MET A 246 -26.80 18.17 -13.14
N SER A 247 -27.35 17.11 -13.73
CA SER A 247 -28.37 16.27 -13.10
C SER A 247 -27.81 15.27 -12.08
N GLY A 248 -26.49 15.28 -11.87
CA GLY A 248 -25.79 14.34 -10.99
C GLY A 248 -25.48 13.00 -11.64
N GLN A 249 -25.80 12.82 -12.93
CA GLN A 249 -25.50 11.58 -13.65
C GLN A 249 -24.01 11.48 -13.95
N SER A 250 -23.40 10.35 -13.61
CA SER A 250 -22.01 10.02 -13.96
C SER A 250 -21.90 9.68 -15.44
N VAL A 251 -20.94 10.31 -16.12
CA VAL A 251 -20.63 10.13 -17.53
C VAL A 251 -19.31 9.36 -17.63
N PRO A 252 -19.27 8.24 -18.37
CA PRO A 252 -18.05 7.48 -18.59
C PRO A 252 -16.98 8.34 -19.28
N VAL A 253 -15.77 8.29 -18.73
CA VAL A 253 -14.59 8.96 -19.29
C VAL A 253 -13.53 7.92 -19.59
N THR A 254 -12.95 7.98 -20.78
CA THR A 254 -11.79 7.18 -21.15
C THR A 254 -10.56 8.07 -21.08
N LEU A 255 -9.52 7.62 -20.39
CA LEU A 255 -8.22 8.27 -20.35
C LEU A 255 -7.17 7.33 -20.92
N ILE A 256 -6.38 7.84 -21.86
CA ILE A 256 -5.26 7.13 -22.47
C ILE A 256 -4.00 7.98 -22.33
N ARG A 257 -2.83 7.34 -22.24
CA ARG A 257 -1.56 8.07 -22.31
C ARG A 257 -1.39 8.65 -23.71
N GLY A 258 -0.94 9.90 -23.76
CA GLY A 258 -0.52 10.54 -25.00
C GLY A 258 0.76 9.91 -25.53
N GLU A 259 0.84 9.77 -26.85
CA GLU A 259 2.03 9.31 -27.58
C GLU A 259 2.55 10.45 -28.47
N GLY A 260 3.84 10.42 -28.81
CA GLY A 260 4.45 11.43 -29.68
C GLY A 260 4.50 12.82 -29.05
N GLU A 261 3.82 13.80 -29.64
CA GLU A 261 3.81 15.20 -29.16
C GLU A 261 3.12 15.38 -27.79
N ASP A 262 2.28 14.42 -27.40
CA ASP A 262 1.57 14.41 -26.11
C ASP A 262 2.22 13.46 -25.09
N GLU A 263 3.46 13.02 -25.31
CA GLU A 263 4.18 12.15 -24.38
C GLU A 263 4.29 12.79 -22.98
N GLY A 264 3.88 12.05 -21.95
CA GLY A 264 3.81 12.56 -20.57
C GLY A 264 2.52 13.33 -20.24
N ARG A 265 1.53 13.34 -21.15
CA ARG A 265 0.16 13.81 -20.91
C ARG A 265 -0.82 12.65 -20.99
N PHE A 266 -2.04 12.87 -20.50
CA PHE A 266 -3.14 11.92 -20.65
C PHE A 266 -4.25 12.56 -21.47
N VAL A 267 -4.65 11.90 -22.54
CA VAL A 267 -5.74 12.35 -23.41
C VAL A 267 -7.01 11.65 -22.96
N GLY A 268 -7.95 12.45 -22.49
CA GLY A 268 -9.27 12.02 -22.07
C GLY A 268 -10.31 12.19 -23.19
N SER A 269 -11.31 11.30 -23.22
CA SER A 269 -12.48 11.45 -24.08
C SER A 269 -13.77 11.07 -23.37
N PHE A 270 -14.85 11.77 -23.70
CA PHE A 270 -16.18 11.54 -23.13
C PHE A 270 -17.27 11.94 -24.13
N VAL A 271 -18.46 11.36 -23.97
CA VAL A 271 -19.66 11.73 -24.74
C VAL A 271 -20.68 12.31 -23.77
N PRO A 272 -20.97 13.62 -23.81
CA PRO A 272 -21.90 14.24 -22.89
C PRO A 272 -23.34 13.76 -23.15
N VAL A 273 -24.01 13.38 -22.07
CA VAL A 273 -25.41 12.90 -22.06
C VAL A 273 -26.38 14.08 -22.05
N GLU A 274 -25.98 15.21 -21.47
CA GLU A 274 -26.79 16.42 -21.32
C GLU A 274 -26.04 17.68 -21.80
N LEU A 275 -26.78 18.75 -22.09
CA LEU A 275 -26.19 20.06 -22.41
C LEU A 275 -26.07 20.87 -21.13
N GLY A 276 -24.88 21.39 -20.82
CA GLY A 276 -24.65 22.19 -19.63
C GLY A 276 -23.21 22.13 -19.13
N ALA A 277 -22.96 22.79 -18.00
CA ALA A 277 -21.69 22.64 -17.28
C ALA A 277 -21.53 21.19 -16.82
N HIS A 278 -20.31 20.67 -16.82
CA HIS A 278 -20.02 19.36 -16.24
C HIS A 278 -18.86 19.53 -15.28
N VAL A 279 -18.89 18.77 -14.18
CA VAL A 279 -17.79 18.77 -13.20
C VAL A 279 -16.86 17.64 -13.57
N PHE A 280 -15.63 18.01 -13.91
CA PHE A 280 -14.53 17.06 -14.09
C PHE A 280 -13.87 16.84 -12.76
N ASP A 281 -13.76 15.58 -12.41
CA ASP A 281 -13.06 15.14 -11.23
C ASP A 281 -12.01 14.13 -11.67
N VAL A 282 -10.74 14.48 -11.49
CA VAL A 282 -9.62 13.61 -11.89
C VAL A 282 -9.11 12.98 -10.61
N MET A 283 -9.11 11.66 -10.55
CA MET A 283 -8.62 10.89 -9.42
C MET A 283 -7.30 10.21 -9.78
N LEU A 284 -6.29 10.38 -8.93
CA LEU A 284 -5.06 9.59 -9.01
C LEU A 284 -5.02 8.63 -7.82
N MET A 285 -4.93 7.32 -8.08
CA MET A 285 -4.85 6.29 -7.02
C MET A 285 -5.98 6.39 -5.97
N GLY A 286 -7.15 6.91 -6.36
CA GLY A 286 -8.31 7.09 -5.47
C GLY A 286 -8.39 8.44 -4.75
N GLU A 287 -7.44 9.35 -4.93
CA GLU A 287 -7.48 10.73 -4.38
C GLU A 287 -7.85 11.75 -5.47
N HIS A 288 -8.69 12.74 -5.13
CA HIS A 288 -9.10 13.85 -6.01
C HIS A 288 -7.92 14.81 -6.30
N MET A 289 -7.76 15.22 -7.56
CA MET A 289 -6.75 16.19 -8.03
C MET A 289 -7.25 17.63 -8.06
#